data_AF-X1AP75-F1
#
_entry.id   AF-X1AP75-F1
#
_cell.length_a   1.000
_cell.length_b   1.000
_cell.length_c   1.000
_cell.angle_alpha   90.00
_cell.angle_beta   90.00
_cell.angle_gamma   90.00
#
_symmetry.space_group_name_H-M   'P 1'
#
loop_
_entity.id
_entity.type
_entity.pdbx_description
1 polymer ?
#
loop_
_entity_poly.entity_id
_entity_poly.type
_entity_poly.pdbx_seq_one_letter_code
_entity_poly.pdbx_strand_id
1 'polypeptide(L)'
;MLIDQVEVAKNRELLRNACVTLRACIQKISPPEHNIEEELALKLIPGSTSEDLNKSINKLFLYLKSKRVKVDPGLFGFRDLNKIISLFGAHPDREEELKKILGKRGVLELYKNEKWSNIHRNILQLYKKSLEGLLDAITKKNK
;
A
#
# COMPACT_ATOMS: atom_id res chain seq x y z
N MET A 1 19.13 -2.06 -10.71
CA MET A 1 18.25 -1.78 -9.55
C MET A 1 17.31 -2.97 -9.39
N LEU A 2 16.90 -3.41 -8.19
CA LEU A 2 16.02 -4.60 -8.01
C LEU A 2 14.71 -4.53 -8.82
N ILE A 3 14.19 -3.32 -9.11
CA ILE A 3 13.01 -3.10 -9.97
C ILE A 3 13.30 -3.39 -11.46
N ASP A 4 14.56 -3.29 -11.90
CA ASP A 4 14.95 -3.56 -13.29
C ASP A 4 15.08 -5.07 -13.57
N GLN A 5 15.05 -5.90 -12.52
CA GLN A 5 15.16 -7.37 -12.61
C GLN A 5 13.82 -8.10 -12.44
N VAL A 6 12.73 -7.39 -12.11
CA VAL A 6 11.39 -7.99 -11.99
C VAL A 6 10.77 -8.13 -13.37
N GLU A 7 10.37 -9.34 -13.76
CA GLU A 7 9.53 -9.53 -14.94
C GLU A 7 8.26 -8.69 -14.79
N VAL A 8 8.14 -7.66 -15.64
CA VAL A 8 6.98 -6.79 -15.67
C VAL A 8 5.81 -7.49 -16.32
N ALA A 9 4.59 -7.19 -15.86
CA ALA A 9 3.39 -7.86 -16.35
C ALA A 9 3.18 -7.46 -17.82
N LYS A 10 3.11 -8.45 -18.72
CA LYS A 10 2.94 -8.22 -20.16
C LYS A 10 1.46 -8.07 -20.56
N ASN A 11 0.54 -8.51 -19.70
CA ASN A 11 -0.91 -8.44 -19.92
C ASN A 11 -1.65 -8.15 -18.60
N ARG A 12 -2.97 -7.93 -18.69
CA ARG A 12 -3.86 -7.61 -17.55
C ARG A 12 -3.90 -8.72 -16.50
N GLU A 13 -3.89 -9.99 -16.92
CA GLU A 13 -3.94 -11.14 -16.02
C GLU A 13 -2.68 -11.26 -15.17
N LEU A 14 -1.50 -11.14 -15.80
CA LEU A 14 -0.22 -11.12 -15.11
C LEU A 14 -0.13 -9.93 -14.15
N LEU A 15 -0.69 -8.76 -14.52
CA LEU A 15 -0.74 -7.60 -13.64
C LEU A 15 -1.63 -7.87 -12.42
N ARG A 16 -2.80 -8.48 -12.64
CA ARG A 16 -3.71 -8.90 -11.57
C ARG A 16 -3.01 -9.85 -10.60
N ASN A 17 -2.34 -10.89 -11.11
CA ASN A 17 -1.62 -11.87 -10.29
C ASN A 17 -0.48 -11.21 -9.49
N ALA A 18 0.28 -10.32 -10.13
CA ALA A 18 1.32 -9.55 -9.44
C ALA A 18 0.75 -8.68 -8.31
N CYS A 19 -0.39 -8.01 -8.55
CA CYS A 19 -1.09 -7.22 -7.54
C CYS A 19 -1.60 -8.07 -6.36
N VAL A 20 -2.10 -9.28 -6.63
CA VAL A 20 -2.52 -10.24 -5.58
C VAL A 20 -1.31 -10.65 -4.71
N THR A 21 -0.19 -11.02 -5.34
CA THR A 21 1.05 -11.35 -4.63
C THR A 21 1.54 -10.18 -3.78
N LEU A 22 1.58 -8.97 -4.35
CA LEU A 22 2.01 -7.78 -3.64
C LEU A 22 1.10 -7.44 -2.45
N ARG A 23 -0.22 -7.64 -2.61
CA ARG A 23 -1.19 -7.48 -1.52
C ARG A 23 -0.90 -8.47 -0.40
N ALA A 24 -0.60 -9.73 -0.73
CA ALA A 24 -0.22 -10.73 0.27
C ALA A 24 1.06 -10.34 1.02
N CYS A 25 2.07 -9.78 0.33
CA CYS A 25 3.27 -9.25 0.99
C CYS A 25 2.95 -8.14 2.00
N ILE A 26 2.10 -7.17 1.63
CA ILE A 26 1.69 -6.08 2.51
C ILE A 26 0.86 -6.60 3.70
N GLN A 27 -0.01 -7.59 3.47
CA GLN A 27 -0.83 -8.19 4.51
C GLN A 27 -0.05 -9.05 5.49
N LYS A 28 1.10 -9.59 5.09
CA LYS A 28 2.01 -10.36 5.96
C LYS A 28 2.88 -9.49 6.88
N ILE A 29 2.79 -8.16 6.78
CA ILE A 29 3.44 -7.27 7.75
C ILE A 29 2.74 -7.44 9.10
N SER A 30 3.34 -8.23 9.99
CA SER A 30 2.84 -8.50 11.33
C SER A 30 3.75 -7.82 12.36
N PRO A 31 3.51 -6.55 12.70
CA PRO A 31 4.28 -5.89 13.75
C PRO A 31 3.95 -6.49 15.12
N PRO A 32 4.83 -6.31 16.12
CA PRO A 32 4.51 -6.64 17.50
C PRO A 32 3.31 -5.83 18.03
N GLU A 33 2.75 -6.25 19.16
CA GLU A 33 1.66 -5.53 19.82
C GLU A 33 2.02 -4.07 20.13
N HIS A 34 1.03 -3.18 19.99
CA HIS A 34 1.23 -1.73 20.06
C HIS A 34 0.82 -1.10 21.39
N ASN A 35 0.11 -1.81 22.29
CA ASN A 35 -0.34 -1.32 23.60
C ASN A 35 -1.07 0.04 23.57
N ILE A 36 -1.73 0.38 22.45
CA ILE A 36 -2.58 1.57 22.33
C ILE A 36 -4.00 1.09 22.56
N GLU A 37 -4.69 1.72 23.52
CA GLU A 37 -6.10 1.46 23.79
C GLU A 37 -6.97 1.77 22.57
N GLU A 38 -8.04 0.99 22.40
CA GLU A 38 -8.91 1.05 21.23
C GLU A 38 -9.48 2.46 20.99
N GLU A 39 -9.92 3.15 22.04
CA GLU A 39 -10.48 4.51 21.93
C GLU A 39 -9.45 5.48 21.32
N LEU A 40 -8.19 5.41 21.76
CA LEU A 40 -7.12 6.23 21.21
C LEU A 40 -6.75 5.78 19.79
N ALA A 41 -6.76 4.48 19.50
CA ALA A 41 -6.50 3.95 18.16
C ALA A 41 -7.52 4.45 17.12
N LEU A 42 -8.81 4.47 17.47
CA LEU A 42 -9.88 5.00 16.63
C LEU A 42 -9.75 6.51 16.40
N LYS A 43 -9.31 7.27 17.41
CA LYS A 43 -8.98 8.70 17.26
C LYS A 43 -7.78 8.92 16.32
N LEU A 44 -6.78 8.05 16.36
CA LEU A 44 -5.60 8.13 15.50
C LEU A 44 -5.86 7.70 14.05
N ILE A 45 -6.92 6.92 13.80
CA ILE A 45 -7.35 6.49 12.47
C ILE A 45 -8.85 6.76 12.28
N PRO A 46 -9.25 8.04 12.09
CA PRO A 46 -10.66 8.41 11.99
C PRO A 46 -11.38 7.63 10.88
N GLY A 47 -12.59 7.14 11.20
CA GLY A 47 -13.44 6.38 10.27
C GLY A 47 -13.10 4.89 10.15
N SER A 48 -12.15 4.38 10.93
CA SER A 48 -11.92 2.93 11.06
C SER A 48 -12.91 2.29 12.04
N THR A 49 -13.28 1.04 11.80
CA THR A 49 -13.95 0.19 12.80
C THR A 49 -12.94 -0.56 13.67
N SER A 50 -13.38 -1.19 14.75
CA SER A 50 -12.53 -2.06 15.59
C SER A 50 -11.90 -3.20 14.78
N GLU A 51 -12.61 -3.74 13.79
CA GLU A 51 -12.09 -4.75 12.85
C GLU A 51 -11.00 -4.17 11.94
N ASP A 52 -11.14 -2.92 11.51
CA ASP A 52 -10.15 -2.25 10.68
C ASP A 52 -8.81 -2.08 11.42
N LEU A 53 -8.83 -1.90 12.75
CA LEU A 53 -7.61 -1.81 13.55
C LEU A 53 -6.77 -3.08 13.45
N ASN A 54 -7.40 -4.22 13.22
CA ASN A 54 -6.73 -5.50 13.06
C ASN A 54 -6.06 -5.70 11.70
N LYS A 55 -6.29 -4.81 10.72
CA LYS A 55 -5.63 -4.88 9.41
C LYS A 55 -4.14 -4.56 9.54
N SER A 56 -3.31 -5.28 8.79
CA SER A 56 -1.83 -5.23 8.89
C SER A 56 -1.24 -3.82 8.81
N ILE A 57 -1.72 -2.98 7.88
CA ILE A 57 -1.25 -1.58 7.75
C ILE A 57 -1.63 -0.74 8.97
N ASN A 58 -2.81 -0.96 9.54
CA ASN A 58 -3.27 -0.22 10.72
C ASN A 58 -2.52 -0.68 11.97
N LYS A 59 -2.30 -1.99 12.14
CA LYS A 59 -1.41 -2.52 13.18
C LYS A 59 0.00 -1.91 13.08
N LEU A 60 0.55 -1.79 11.87
CA LEU A 60 1.88 -1.20 11.67
C LEU A 60 1.89 0.29 12.04
N PHE A 61 0.89 1.05 11.60
CA PHE A 61 0.76 2.46 11.95
C PHE A 61 0.68 2.66 13.47
N LEU A 62 -0.18 1.88 14.16
CA LEU A 62 -0.36 1.98 15.61
C LEU A 62 0.90 1.56 16.36
N TYR A 63 1.58 0.50 15.93
CA TYR A 63 2.87 0.08 16.49
C TYR A 63 3.92 1.19 16.38
N LEU A 64 4.06 1.81 15.22
CA LEU A 64 5.03 2.89 15.04
C LEU A 64 4.66 4.12 15.89
N LYS A 65 3.37 4.46 15.99
CA LYS A 65 2.87 5.51 16.89
C LYS A 65 3.18 5.22 18.36
N SER A 66 3.00 3.98 18.83
CA SER A 66 3.30 3.62 20.21
C SER A 66 4.79 3.70 20.52
N LYS A 67 5.63 3.44 19.50
CA LYS A 67 7.07 3.69 19.54
C LYS A 67 7.43 5.16 19.30
N ARG A 68 6.49 6.11 19.29
CA ARG A 68 6.74 7.54 19.06
C ARG A 68 7.48 7.83 17.74
N VAL A 69 7.37 6.95 16.75
CA VAL A 69 7.90 7.19 15.40
C VAL A 69 6.96 8.16 14.69
N LYS A 70 7.53 9.20 14.06
CA LYS A 70 6.77 10.14 13.24
C LYS A 70 6.35 9.45 11.95
N VAL A 71 5.09 9.03 11.90
CA VAL A 71 4.45 8.45 10.70
C VAL A 71 3.32 9.33 10.19
N ASP A 72 3.20 9.43 8.87
CA ASP A 72 2.10 10.14 8.21
C ASP A 72 0.81 9.30 8.16
N PRO A 73 -0.37 9.92 8.01
CA PRO A 73 -1.65 9.21 7.94
C PRO A 73 -1.82 8.30 6.70
N GLY A 74 -1.02 8.48 5.64
CA GLY A 74 -0.97 7.60 4.47
C GLY A 74 -0.02 6.41 4.61
N LEU A 75 0.71 6.36 5.73
CA LEU A 75 1.85 5.50 6.05
C LEU A 75 2.83 5.31 4.89
N PHE A 76 3.44 6.41 4.45
CA PHE A 76 4.43 6.46 3.36
C PHE A 76 3.89 6.01 2.00
N GLY A 77 2.57 6.01 1.82
CA GLY A 77 1.92 5.61 0.57
C GLY A 77 1.45 4.15 0.54
N PHE A 78 1.64 3.37 1.61
CA PHE A 78 1.14 2.00 1.71
C PHE A 78 -0.39 1.92 1.57
N ARG A 79 -1.13 2.88 2.13
CA ARG A 79 -2.60 2.88 2.04
C ARG A 79 -3.09 3.04 0.61
N ASP A 80 -2.52 3.98 -0.13
CA ASP A 80 -2.87 4.24 -1.52
C ASP A 80 -2.44 3.07 -2.44
N LEU A 81 -1.25 2.52 -2.21
CA LEU A 81 -0.80 1.30 -2.88
C LEU A 81 -1.76 0.13 -2.64
N ASN A 82 -2.13 -0.12 -1.38
CA ASN A 82 -3.05 -1.19 -1.01
C ASN A 82 -4.42 -1.04 -1.68
N LYS A 83 -4.88 0.21 -1.84
CA LYS A 83 -6.11 0.50 -2.58
C LYS A 83 -6.01 0.08 -4.05
N ILE A 84 -4.94 0.47 -4.73
CA ILE A 84 -4.75 0.18 -6.16
C ILE A 84 -4.61 -1.30 -6.43
N ILE A 85 -3.74 -1.99 -5.67
CA ILE A 85 -3.53 -3.43 -5.86
C ILE A 85 -4.78 -4.24 -5.52
N SER A 86 -5.62 -3.74 -4.60
CA SER A 86 -6.92 -4.37 -4.30
C SER A 86 -7.90 -4.20 -5.44
N LEU A 87 -7.93 -3.04 -6.10
CA LEU A 87 -8.79 -2.81 -7.27
C LEU A 87 -8.34 -3.60 -8.50
N PHE A 88 -7.02 -3.75 -8.72
CA PHE A 88 -6.52 -4.62 -9.78
C PHE A 88 -6.69 -6.11 -9.47
N GLY A 89 -6.41 -6.51 -8.24
CA GLY A 89 -6.29 -7.91 -7.83
C GLY A 89 -7.61 -8.56 -7.39
N ALA A 90 -8.27 -7.92 -6.41
CA ALA A 90 -9.32 -8.51 -5.58
C ALA A 90 -10.73 -7.99 -5.90
N HIS A 91 -10.86 -6.79 -6.50
CA HIS A 91 -12.14 -6.16 -6.84
C HIS A 91 -12.17 -5.71 -8.31
N PRO A 92 -12.00 -6.63 -9.28
CA PRO A 92 -11.96 -6.28 -10.70
C PRO A 92 -13.29 -5.71 -11.22
N ASP A 93 -14.38 -5.93 -10.50
CA ASP A 93 -15.74 -5.40 -10.73
C ASP A 93 -15.85 -3.88 -10.50
N ARG A 94 -14.88 -3.27 -9.79
CA ARG A 94 -14.88 -1.84 -9.45
C ARG A 94 -14.09 -0.98 -10.43
N GLU A 95 -14.34 -1.18 -11.72
CA GLU A 95 -13.57 -0.56 -12.79
C GLU A 95 -13.63 0.98 -12.79
N GLU A 96 -14.78 1.58 -12.46
CA GLU A 96 -14.91 3.04 -12.38
C GLU A 96 -14.11 3.65 -11.21
N GLU A 97 -14.04 2.96 -10.07
CA GLU A 97 -13.21 3.39 -8.95
C GLU A 97 -11.72 3.30 -9.29
N LEU A 98 -11.32 2.23 -10.00
CA LEU A 98 -9.97 2.07 -10.51
C LEU A 98 -9.60 3.21 -11.46
N LYS A 99 -10.41 3.49 -12.48
CA LYS A 99 -10.17 4.60 -13.43
C LYS A 99 -10.01 5.94 -12.71
N LYS A 100 -10.85 6.23 -11.71
CA LYS A 100 -10.77 7.46 -10.92
C LYS A 100 -9.43 7.61 -10.20
N ILE A 101 -8.92 6.54 -9.59
CA ILE A 101 -7.63 6.57 -8.88
C ILE A 101 -6.46 6.66 -9.85
N LEU A 102 -6.52 5.91 -10.95
CA LEU A 102 -5.50 5.98 -12.00
C LEU A 102 -5.45 7.38 -12.63
N GLY A 103 -6.60 8.05 -12.77
CA GLY A 103 -6.70 9.43 -13.21
C GLY A 103 -6.00 10.40 -12.27
N LYS A 104 -6.29 10.31 -10.96
CA LYS A 104 -5.61 11.12 -9.93
C LYS A 104 -4.09 10.93 -9.90
N ARG A 105 -3.61 9.76 -10.34
CA ARG A 105 -2.18 9.43 -10.38
C ARG A 105 -1.53 9.67 -11.74
N GLY A 106 -2.25 10.20 -12.72
CA GLY A 106 -1.71 10.46 -14.06
C GLY A 106 -1.33 9.19 -14.84
N VAL A 107 -1.87 8.02 -14.46
CA VAL A 107 -1.58 6.72 -15.11
C VAL A 107 -2.79 6.14 -15.86
N LEU A 108 -3.90 6.88 -15.96
CA LEU A 108 -5.11 6.44 -16.65
C LEU A 108 -4.88 6.17 -18.14
N GLU A 109 -4.10 7.01 -18.82
CA GLU A 109 -3.80 6.81 -20.24
C GLU A 109 -2.97 5.55 -20.49
N LEU A 110 -2.10 5.15 -19.56
CA LEU A 110 -1.41 3.87 -19.64
C LEU A 110 -2.39 2.70 -19.53
N TYR A 111 -3.43 2.82 -18.71
CA TYR A 111 -4.48 1.80 -18.57
C TYR A 111 -5.34 1.68 -19.83
N LYS A 112 -5.81 2.81 -20.38
CA LYS A 112 -6.60 2.82 -21.62
C LYS A 112 -5.84 2.25 -22.81
N ASN A 113 -4.54 2.52 -22.89
CA ASN A 113 -3.65 2.04 -23.95
C ASN A 113 -3.01 0.68 -23.63
N GLU A 114 -3.54 -0.04 -22.63
CA GLU A 114 -3.10 -1.39 -22.26
C GLU A 114 -1.59 -1.53 -22.01
N LYS A 115 -0.96 -0.47 -21.50
CA LYS A 115 0.48 -0.45 -21.17
C LYS A 115 0.73 -1.10 -19.81
N TRP A 116 0.33 -2.38 -19.67
CA TRP A 116 0.35 -3.14 -18.42
C TRP A 116 1.72 -3.17 -17.75
N SER A 117 2.79 -3.31 -18.53
CA SER A 117 4.16 -3.31 -18.02
C SER A 117 4.54 -1.98 -17.38
N ASN A 118 4.08 -0.87 -17.96
CA ASN A 118 4.33 0.46 -17.40
C ASN A 118 3.54 0.67 -16.11
N ILE A 119 2.30 0.21 -16.06
CA ILE A 119 1.48 0.25 -14.84
C ILE A 119 2.13 -0.60 -13.74
N HIS A 120 2.59 -1.81 -14.06
CA HIS A 120 3.29 -2.66 -13.09
C HIS A 120 4.54 -1.97 -12.53
N ARG A 121 5.37 -1.36 -13.39
CA ARG A 121 6.54 -0.59 -12.95
C ARG A 121 6.18 0.56 -12.02
N ASN A 122 5.12 1.31 -12.33
CA ASN A 122 4.64 2.38 -11.46
C ASN A 122 4.27 1.82 -10.06
N ILE A 123 3.50 0.73 -10.01
CA ILE A 123 3.11 0.07 -8.75
C ILE A 123 4.34 -0.39 -7.95
N LEU A 124 5.32 -1.02 -8.60
CA LEU A 124 6.56 -1.45 -7.94
C LEU A 124 7.40 -0.27 -7.42
N GLN A 125 7.50 0.81 -8.18
CA GLN A 125 8.19 2.03 -7.74
C GLN A 125 7.53 2.64 -6.51
N LEU A 126 6.20 2.65 -6.46
CA LEU A 126 5.45 3.12 -5.29
C LEU A 126 5.69 2.24 -4.09
N TYR A 127 5.67 0.91 -4.26
CA TYR A 127 6.00 -0.02 -3.19
C TYR A 127 7.41 0.21 -2.63
N LYS A 128 8.41 0.36 -3.51
CA LYS A 128 9.78 0.69 -3.10
C LYS A 128 9.85 2.00 -2.31
N LYS A 129 9.22 3.07 -2.80
CA LYS A 129 9.19 4.37 -2.09
C LYS A 129 8.53 4.26 -0.70
N SER A 130 7.45 3.49 -0.58
CA SER A 130 6.79 3.26 0.71
C SER A 130 7.70 2.51 1.69
N LEU A 131 8.46 1.52 1.20
CA LEU A 131 9.45 0.81 2.01
C LEU A 131 10.62 1.71 2.43
N GLU A 132 11.14 2.54 1.52
CA GLU A 132 12.21 3.51 1.83
C GLU A 132 11.76 4.50 2.91
N GLY A 133 10.54 5.05 2.79
CA GLY A 133 9.98 5.95 3.80
C GLY A 133 9.80 5.28 5.17
N LEU A 134 9.37 4.01 5.18
CA LEU A 134 9.25 3.22 6.41
C LEU A 134 10.62 2.97 7.05
N LEU A 135 11.62 2.57 6.27
CA LEU A 135 12.98 2.34 6.75
C LEU A 135 13.60 3.61 7.31
N ASP A 136 13.46 4.73 6.61
CA ASP A 136 13.93 6.04 7.06
C ASP A 136 13.30 6.44 8.39
N ALA A 137 11.99 6.24 8.55
CA ALA A 137 11.30 6.60 9.77
C ALA A 137 11.73 5.75 10.98
N ILE A 138 11.98 4.46 10.76
CA ILE A 138 12.44 3.54 11.81
C ILE A 138 13.90 3.84 12.19
N THR A 139 14.76 4.11 11.21
CA THR A 139 16.21 4.34 11.44
C THR A 139 16.52 5.70 12.02
N LYS A 140 15.81 6.77 11.63
CA LYS A 140 15.99 8.13 12.19
C LYS A 140 15.57 8.24 13.66
N LYS A 141 14.76 7.32 14.16
CA LYS A 141 14.41 7.25 15.60
C LYS A 141 15.55 6.68 16.46
N ASN A 142 16.56 6.05 15.83
CA ASN A 142 17.72 5.46 16.50
C ASN A 142 18.98 6.37 16.41
N LYS A 143 18.82 7.61 15.95
CA LYS A 143 19.85 8.67 15.99
C LYS A 143 19.35 9.79 16.90
#